data_AF-A0A0R2Q829-F1
#
_entry.id   AF-A0A0R2Q829-F1
#
_cell.length_a   1.000
_cell.length_b   1.000
_cell.length_c   1.000
_cell.angle_alpha   90.00
_cell.angle_beta   90.00
_cell.angle_gamma   90.00
#
_symmetry.space_group_name_H-M   'P 1'
#
loop_
_entity.id
_entity.type
_entity.pdbx_description
1 polymer ?
#
loop_
_entity_poly.entity_id
_entity_poly.type
_entity_poly.pdbx_seq_one_letter_code
_entity_poly.pdbx_strand_id
1 'polypeptide(L)'
;MDGQIHGGIAQGTAQALLEEFRYDSDGNPLTTNFADYTFISAVELPSIEVVHMETPTFVNPLGAKGIGESGTIGSTPAVQSAVIDALLHLGVRHIDMPTTPERVWSAIANASA
;
A
#
# COMPACT_ATOMS: atom_id res chain seq x y z
N MET A 1 18.91 -2.52 -8.18
CA MET A 1 18.27 -2.35 -6.86
C MET A 1 17.09 -1.40 -6.97
N ASP A 2 17.31 -0.20 -7.50
CA ASP A 2 16.30 0.87 -7.60
C ASP A 2 15.00 0.44 -8.29
N GLY A 3 15.08 -0.30 -9.41
CA GLY A 3 13.87 -0.81 -10.08
C GLY A 3 13.03 -1.76 -9.20
N GLN A 4 13.68 -2.55 -8.33
CA GLN A 4 12.96 -3.41 -7.36
C GLN A 4 12.31 -2.57 -6.27
N ILE A 5 12.98 -1.51 -5.81
CA ILE A 5 12.43 -0.57 -4.83
C ILE A 5 11.20 0.12 -5.43
N HIS A 6 11.29 0.64 -6.66
CA HIS A 6 10.19 1.32 -7.32
C HIS A 6 8.99 0.39 -7.57
N GLY A 7 9.25 -0.81 -8.10
CA GLY A 7 8.20 -1.81 -8.32
C GLY A 7 7.53 -2.26 -7.02
N GLY A 8 8.33 -2.49 -5.98
CA GLY A 8 7.83 -2.89 -4.68
C GLY A 8 6.98 -1.80 -4.02
N ILE A 9 7.46 -0.55 -4.05
CA ILE A 9 6.71 0.61 -3.55
C ILE A 9 5.40 0.75 -4.30
N ALA A 10 5.42 0.66 -5.64
CA ALA A 10 4.21 0.73 -6.44
C ALA A 10 3.18 -0.34 -6.07
N GLN A 11 3.63 -1.59 -5.89
CA GLN A 11 2.77 -2.68 -5.45
C GLN A 11 2.16 -2.42 -4.07
N GLY A 12 2.96 -1.98 -3.09
CA GLY A 12 2.40 -1.75 -1.75
C GLY A 12 1.49 -0.51 -1.68
N THR A 13 1.76 0.52 -2.48
CA THR A 13 0.85 1.67 -2.64
C THR A 13 -0.48 1.23 -3.29
N ALA A 14 -0.43 0.37 -4.32
CA ALA A 14 -1.62 -0.18 -4.96
C ALA A 14 -2.46 -0.98 -3.94
N GLN A 15 -1.82 -1.85 -3.16
CA GLN A 15 -2.50 -2.64 -2.12
C GLN A 15 -3.13 -1.75 -1.03
N ALA A 16 -2.46 -0.68 -0.63
CA ALA A 16 -2.97 0.22 0.39
C ALA A 16 -4.18 1.04 -0.08
N LEU A 17 -4.21 1.43 -1.36
CA LEU A 17 -5.18 2.42 -1.86
C LEU A 17 -6.28 1.85 -2.75
N LEU A 18 -6.02 0.76 -3.49
CA LEU A 18 -6.82 0.37 -4.66
C LEU A 18 -7.18 -1.12 -4.69
N GLU A 19 -6.22 -2.02 -4.45
CA GLU A 19 -6.40 -3.43 -4.79
C GLU A 19 -7.26 -4.18 -3.77
N GLU A 20 -8.32 -4.84 -4.25
CA GLU A 20 -9.19 -5.69 -3.44
C GLU A 20 -9.76 -6.84 -4.28
N PHE A 21 -9.73 -8.05 -3.73
CA PHE A 21 -10.47 -9.21 -4.26
C PHE A 21 -11.75 -9.41 -3.47
N ARG A 22 -12.88 -9.28 -4.15
CA ARG A 22 -14.22 -9.34 -3.52
C ARG A 22 -14.97 -10.59 -3.96
N TYR A 23 -15.81 -11.07 -3.06
CA TYR A 23 -16.74 -12.18 -3.29
C TYR A 23 -18.15 -11.74 -2.87
N ASP A 24 -19.17 -12.29 -3.53
CA ASP A 24 -20.56 -12.16 -3.07
C ASP A 24 -20.88 -13.16 -1.94
N SER A 25 -22.12 -13.13 -1.45
CA SER A 25 -22.58 -14.01 -0.37
C SER A 25 -22.59 -15.50 -0.72
N ASP A 26 -22.63 -15.83 -2.01
CA ASP A 26 -22.64 -17.22 -2.51
C ASP A 26 -21.21 -17.71 -2.82
N GLY A 27 -20.21 -16.84 -2.66
CA GLY A 27 -18.80 -17.14 -2.89
C GLY A 27 -18.36 -16.98 -4.34
N ASN A 28 -19.14 -16.30 -5.19
CA ASN A 28 -18.71 -15.98 -6.54
C ASN A 28 -17.71 -14.81 -6.52
N PRO A 29 -16.60 -14.88 -7.28
CA PRO A 29 -15.66 -13.77 -7.38
C PRO A 29 -16.33 -12.59 -8.10
N LEU A 30 -16.29 -11.41 -7.49
CA LEU A 30 -16.74 -10.15 -8.09
C LEU A 30 -15.59 -9.45 -8.83
N THR A 31 -14.35 -9.64 -8.37
CA THR A 31 -13.16 -9.08 -9.00
C THR A 31 -12.61 -10.05 -10.05
N THR A 32 -13.12 -9.97 -11.29
CA THR A 32 -12.87 -11.01 -12.31
C THR A 32 -11.94 -10.59 -13.46
N ASN A 33 -11.73 -9.30 -13.64
CA ASN A 33 -10.92 -8.74 -14.71
C ASN A 33 -10.35 -7.37 -14.28
N PHE A 34 -9.58 -6.72 -15.15
CA PHE A 34 -8.92 -5.43 -14.85
C PHE A 34 -9.86 -4.21 -14.80
N ALA A 35 -11.11 -4.31 -15.22
CA ALA A 35 -12.10 -3.27 -14.94
C ALA A 35 -12.54 -3.32 -13.46
N ASP A 36 -12.56 -4.52 -12.86
CA ASP A 36 -12.96 -4.74 -11.46
C ASP A 36 -11.75 -4.72 -10.50
N TYR A 37 -10.57 -5.18 -10.96
CA TYR A 37 -9.31 -5.14 -10.22
C TYR A 37 -8.54 -3.87 -10.57
N THR A 38 -8.69 -2.83 -9.74
CA THR A 38 -7.98 -1.56 -9.96
C THR A 38 -6.53 -1.68 -9.51
N PHE A 39 -5.60 -1.60 -10.47
CA PHE A 39 -4.16 -1.50 -10.21
C PHE A 39 -3.68 -0.06 -10.35
N ILE A 40 -2.56 0.27 -9.72
CA ILE A 40 -2.00 1.62 -9.76
C ILE A 40 -1.39 1.92 -11.13
N SER A 41 -1.75 3.06 -11.74
CA SER A 41 -1.10 3.53 -12.96
C SER A 41 0.00 4.55 -12.65
N ALA A 42 0.71 4.99 -13.69
CA ALA A 42 1.74 6.01 -13.56
C ALA A 42 1.19 7.38 -13.11
N VAL A 43 -0.11 7.64 -13.29
CA VAL A 43 -0.74 8.90 -12.88
C VAL A 43 -1.02 8.93 -11.38
N GLU A 44 -1.36 7.79 -10.78
CA GLU A 44 -1.66 7.70 -9.34
C GLU A 44 -0.40 7.45 -8.49
N LEU A 45 0.65 6.85 -9.07
CA LEU A 45 1.87 6.54 -8.33
C LEU A 45 2.67 7.82 -8.03
N PRO A 46 2.96 8.14 -6.75
CA PRO A 46 3.80 9.29 -6.42
C PRO A 46 5.24 9.11 -6.91
N SER A 47 5.94 10.22 -7.10
CA SER A 47 7.38 10.20 -7.34
C SER A 47 8.11 9.64 -6.11
N ILE A 48 9.10 8.79 -6.35
CA ILE A 48 9.84 8.07 -5.30
C ILE A 48 11.23 8.66 -5.18
N GLU A 49 11.61 9.07 -3.98
CA GLU A 49 12.99 9.38 -3.61
C GLU A 49 13.60 8.16 -2.90
N VAL A 50 14.81 7.76 -3.31
CA VAL A 50 15.52 6.60 -2.76
C VAL A 50 16.81 7.05 -2.09
N VAL A 51 16.91 6.80 -0.79
CA VAL A 51 18.14 7.04 0.00
C VAL A 51 18.73 5.71 0.43
N HIS A 52 19.99 5.47 0.08
CA HIS A 52 20.69 4.23 0.38
C HIS A 52 21.49 4.34 1.68
N MET A 53 21.40 3.31 2.52
CA MET A 53 22.27 3.09 3.67
C MET A 53 22.76 1.65 3.68
N GLU A 54 24.00 1.44 4.09
CA GLU A 54 24.63 0.12 4.06
C GLU A 54 24.97 -0.37 5.46
N THR A 55 24.59 -1.62 5.74
CA THR A 55 25.02 -2.37 6.93
C THR A 55 25.21 -3.82 6.51
N PRO A 56 26.44 -4.24 6.21
CA PRO A 56 26.73 -5.60 5.73
C PRO A 56 26.30 -6.68 6.73
N THR A 57 26.08 -7.90 6.24
CA THR A 57 25.84 -9.08 7.10
C THR A 57 27.07 -9.98 7.19
N PHE A 58 27.26 -10.65 8.32
CA PHE A 58 28.34 -11.62 8.51
C PHE A 58 27.96 -13.05 8.08
N VAL A 59 26.70 -13.29 7.69
CA VAL A 59 26.15 -14.64 7.43
C VAL A 59 26.43 -15.17 6.03
N ASN A 60 26.95 -14.35 5.11
CA ASN A 60 27.38 -14.79 3.79
C ASN A 60 28.65 -14.05 3.34
N PRO A 61 29.49 -14.66 2.49
CA PRO A 61 30.78 -14.09 2.09
C PRO A 61 30.69 -12.74 1.34
N LEU A 62 29.52 -12.41 0.79
CA LEU A 62 29.30 -11.19 0.00
C LEU A 62 28.86 -10.00 0.86
N GLY A 63 28.50 -10.23 2.14
CA GLY A 63 27.91 -9.20 2.99
C GLY A 63 26.51 -8.75 2.56
N ALA A 64 25.89 -9.42 1.59
CA ALA A 64 24.66 -9.00 0.93
C ALA A 64 23.40 -9.39 1.71
N LYS A 65 22.36 -8.55 1.63
CA LYS A 65 21.02 -8.81 2.16
C LYS A 65 20.00 -8.80 1.02
N GLY A 66 18.93 -9.58 1.15
CA GLY A 66 17.81 -9.53 0.21
C GLY A 66 17.05 -8.20 0.32
N ILE A 67 16.57 -7.68 -0.81
CA ILE A 67 15.83 -6.41 -0.90
C ILE A 67 14.52 -6.51 -1.71
N GLY A 68 14.31 -7.62 -2.43
CA GLY A 68 13.26 -7.72 -3.46
C GLY A 68 11.85 -7.39 -2.95
N GLU A 69 11.54 -7.76 -1.71
CA GLU A 69 10.21 -7.54 -1.12
C GLU A 69 10.16 -6.32 -0.20
N SER A 70 11.32 -5.74 0.17
CA SER A 70 11.41 -4.68 1.18
C SER A 70 10.62 -3.43 0.79
N GLY A 71 10.57 -3.12 -0.52
CA GLY A 71 9.77 -2.03 -1.04
C GLY A 71 8.28 -2.21 -0.74
N THR A 72 7.71 -3.38 -1.08
CA THR A 72 6.29 -3.69 -0.86
C THR A 72 5.94 -3.81 0.62
N ILE A 73 6.77 -4.52 1.40
CA ILE A 73 6.53 -4.73 2.83
C ILE A 73 6.46 -3.39 3.58
N GLY A 74 7.38 -2.47 3.27
CA GLY A 74 7.46 -1.17 3.92
C GLY A 74 6.41 -0.18 3.43
N SER A 75 6.12 -0.15 2.12
CA SER A 75 5.26 0.89 1.55
C SER A 75 3.79 0.70 1.89
N THR A 76 3.26 -0.52 1.92
CA THR A 76 1.84 -0.78 2.23
C THR A 76 1.41 -0.15 3.57
N PRO A 77 2.04 -0.45 4.71
CA PRO A 77 1.66 0.17 5.98
C PRO A 77 2.03 1.66 6.04
N ALA A 78 3.09 2.11 5.37
CA ALA A 78 3.47 3.53 5.34
C ALA A 78 2.38 4.38 4.68
N VAL A 79 1.83 3.93 3.55
CA VAL A 79 0.76 4.63 2.83
C VAL A 79 -0.55 4.60 3.63
N GLN A 80 -0.96 3.44 4.16
CA GLN A 80 -2.16 3.36 5.00
C GLN A 80 -2.04 4.26 6.24
N SER A 81 -0.87 4.25 6.91
CA SER A 81 -0.63 5.08 8.08
C SER A 81 -0.70 6.57 7.75
N ALA A 82 -0.21 6.99 6.58
CA ALA A 82 -0.31 8.38 6.15
C ALA A 82 -1.78 8.83 5.96
N VAL A 83 -2.64 7.96 5.41
CA VAL A 83 -4.09 8.23 5.30
C VAL A 83 -4.73 8.35 6.68
N ILE A 84 -4.40 7.46 7.61
CA ILE A 84 -4.91 7.51 8.98
C ILE A 84 -4.41 8.76 9.71
N ASP A 85 -3.13 9.09 9.57
CA ASP A 85 -2.49 10.28 10.17
C ASP A 85 -3.21 11.57 9.77
N ALA A 86 -3.54 11.71 8.48
CA ALA A 86 -4.30 12.84 7.95
C ALA A 86 -5.67 13.03 8.63
N LEU A 87 -6.26 11.95 9.16
CA LEU A 87 -7.59 11.96 9.78
C LEU A 87 -7.55 11.86 11.31
N LEU A 88 -6.36 11.76 11.93
CA LEU A 88 -6.22 11.60 13.39
C LEU A 88 -6.92 12.70 14.18
N HIS A 89 -6.88 13.93 13.66
CA HIS A 89 -7.50 15.11 14.26
C HIS A 89 -9.04 15.04 14.33
N LEU A 90 -9.65 14.19 13.50
CA LEU A 90 -11.09 13.89 13.52
C LEU A 90 -11.42 12.72 14.46
N GLY A 91 -10.41 12.10 15.09
CA GLY A 91 -10.61 10.93 15.95
C GLY A 91 -10.59 9.58 15.22
N VAL A 92 -10.38 9.56 13.90
CA VAL A 92 -10.15 8.32 13.14
C VAL A 92 -8.85 7.69 13.61
N ARG A 93 -8.86 6.38 13.87
CA ARG A 93 -7.68 5.62 14.34
C ARG A 93 -7.31 4.44 13.43
N HIS A 94 -8.24 4.03 12.57
CA HIS A 94 -8.07 2.88 11.68
C HIS A 94 -9.05 2.98 10.51
N ILE A 95 -8.61 2.53 9.34
CA ILE A 95 -9.44 2.26 8.16
C ILE A 95 -8.92 0.95 7.56
N ASP A 96 -9.81 -0.02 7.33
CA ASP A 96 -9.44 -1.27 6.68
C ASP A 96 -9.02 -1.04 5.23
N MET A 97 -7.93 -1.70 4.82
CA MET A 97 -7.42 -1.59 3.45
C MET A 97 -8.31 -2.34 2.43
N PRO A 98 -8.34 -1.87 1.18
CA PRO A 98 -7.74 -0.61 0.72
C PRO A 98 -8.46 0.62 1.30
N THR A 99 -7.73 1.72 1.52
CA THR A 99 -8.28 3.00 1.97
C THR A 99 -8.88 3.76 0.78
N THR A 100 -9.92 3.17 0.18
CA THR A 100 -10.61 3.76 -0.99
C THR A 100 -11.22 5.12 -0.64
N PRO A 101 -11.48 5.99 -1.65
CA PRO A 101 -12.15 7.26 -1.41
C PRO A 101 -13.48 7.12 -0.66
N GLU A 102 -14.26 6.06 -0.94
CA GLU A 102 -15.52 5.76 -0.26
C GLU A 102 -15.31 5.44 1.23
N ARG A 103 -14.32 4.59 1.55
CA ARG A 103 -14.01 4.22 2.94
C ARG A 103 -13.47 5.40 3.74
N VAL A 104 -12.62 6.22 3.11
CA VAL A 104 -12.12 7.47 3.69
C VAL A 104 -13.27 8.44 3.96
N TRP A 105 -14.16 8.64 2.98
CA TRP A 105 -15.33 9.51 3.14
C TRP A 105 -16.25 9.01 4.26
N SER A 106 -16.52 7.70 4.31
CA SER A 106 -17.34 7.08 5.35
C SER A 106 -16.72 7.27 6.75
N ALA A 107 -15.39 7.14 6.87
CA ALA A 107 -14.68 7.38 8.12
C ALA A 107 -14.82 8.84 8.59
N ILE A 108 -14.70 9.82 7.68
CA ILE A 108 -14.88 11.24 7.98
C ILE A 108 -16.32 11.54 8.40
N ALA A 109 -17.30 10.98 7.69
CA ALA A 109 -18.72 11.19 7.97
C ALA A 109 -19.09 10.64 9.35
N ASN A 110 -18.63 9.43 9.69
CA ASN A 110 -18.90 8.80 10.98
C ASN A 110 -18.19 9.49 12.15
N ALA A 111 -17.04 10.13 11.91
CA ALA A 111 -16.31 10.89 12.94
C ALA A 111 -16.98 12.24 13.27
N SER A 112 -17.83 12.76 12.37
CA SER A 112 -18.51 14.05 12.52
C SER A 112 -19.90 13.93 13.15
N ALA A 113 -20.37 12.70 13.42
CA ALA A 113 -21.65 12.39 14.05
C ALA A 113 -21.52 12.31 15.58
#